data_AF-A0A4Q6ES32-F1
#
_entry.id   AF-A0A4Q6ES32-F1
#
_cell.length_a   1.000
_cell.length_b   1.000
_cell.length_c   1.000
_cell.angle_alpha   90.00
_cell.angle_beta   90.00
_cell.angle_gamma   90.00
#
_symmetry.space_group_name_H-M   'P 1'
#
loop_
_entity.id
_entity.type
_entity.pdbx_description
1 polymer ?
#
loop_
_entity_poly.entity_id
_entity_poly.type
_entity_poly.pdbx_seq_one_letter_code
_entity_poly.pdbx_strand_id
1 'polypeptide(L)'
;MKLLLSLALTAALFSAPAFAQAPGSTGLGVVIGSPNGLTGRHWINEESSIEGSLGWALSGSRFQVNVNYLFNKMNLIPIGDESLDLFFGGGLSLRTKSGKQDGEVVFGPRVPVGVSYTFANPNLEVFAQVALNIGIIPSSDIYADGNLGARFYF
;
A
#
# COMPACT_ATOMS: atom_id res chain seq x y z
N MET A 1 9.91 -13.57 -30.05
CA MET A 1 9.16 -13.98 -28.84
C MET A 1 9.14 -12.90 -27.75
N LYS A 2 10.26 -12.25 -27.41
CA LYS A 2 10.30 -11.15 -26.41
C LYS A 2 9.42 -9.93 -26.79
N LEU A 3 9.36 -9.58 -28.08
CA LEU A 3 8.58 -8.44 -28.60
C LEU A 3 7.06 -8.67 -28.54
N LEU A 4 6.62 -9.93 -28.73
CA LEU A 4 5.20 -10.31 -28.65
C LEU A 4 4.73 -10.39 -27.19
N LEU A 5 5.61 -10.78 -26.26
CA LEU A 5 5.34 -10.76 -24.82
C LEU A 5 5.20 -9.32 -24.30
N SER A 6 6.07 -8.40 -24.76
CA SER A 6 5.95 -6.98 -24.41
C SER A 6 4.71 -6.34 -25.01
N LEU A 7 4.32 -6.70 -26.24
CA LEU A 7 3.12 -6.15 -26.87
C LEU A 7 1.82 -6.69 -26.22
N ALA A 8 1.83 -7.95 -25.78
CA ALA A 8 0.72 -8.54 -25.02
C ALA A 8 0.59 -7.90 -23.61
N LEU A 9 1.72 -7.58 -22.97
CA LEU A 9 1.73 -6.91 -21.66
C LEU A 9 1.26 -5.44 -21.76
N THR A 10 1.56 -4.76 -22.87
CA THR A 10 1.05 -3.40 -23.13
C THR A 10 -0.42 -3.39 -23.55
N ALA A 11 -0.87 -4.39 -24.33
CA ALA A 11 -2.28 -4.48 -24.76
C ALA A 11 -3.25 -4.82 -23.61
N ALA A 12 -2.79 -5.57 -22.59
CA ALA A 12 -3.57 -5.85 -21.40
C ALA A 12 -3.79 -4.62 -20.49
N LEU A 13 -2.99 -3.56 -20.64
CA LEU A 13 -3.09 -2.32 -19.86
C LEU A 13 -4.13 -1.32 -20.39
N PHE A 14 -4.71 -1.56 -21.58
CA PHE A 14 -5.61 -0.60 -22.26
C PHE A 14 -7.09 -1.02 -22.30
N SER A 15 -7.48 -2.08 -21.59
CA SER A 15 -8.87 -2.56 -21.57
C SER A 15 -9.39 -2.78 -20.15
N ALA A 16 -9.43 -1.73 -19.33
CA ALA A 16 -10.12 -1.77 -18.04
C ALA A 16 -11.43 -0.95 -18.14
N PRO A 17 -12.61 -1.56 -17.99
CA PRO A 17 -13.84 -0.81 -17.83
C PRO A 17 -13.82 -0.07 -16.48
N ALA A 18 -14.33 1.16 -16.47
CA ALA A 18 -14.48 1.97 -15.27
C ALA A 18 -15.55 1.36 -14.36
N PHE A 19 -15.12 0.63 -13.33
CA PHE A 19 -15.98 0.26 -12.22
C PHE A 19 -15.33 0.73 -10.92
N ALA A 20 -16.15 1.32 -10.05
CA ALA A 20 -15.82 1.49 -8.63
C ALA A 20 -15.19 0.20 -8.09
N GLN A 21 -14.21 0.32 -7.17
CA GLN A 21 -13.38 -0.78 -6.65
C GLN A 21 -14.18 -2.07 -6.42
N ALA A 22 -14.28 -2.89 -7.46
CA ALA A 22 -15.11 -4.08 -7.45
C ALA A 22 -14.36 -5.19 -6.71
N PRO A 23 -15.07 -6.16 -6.11
CA PRO A 23 -14.45 -7.38 -5.63
C PRO A 23 -13.53 -7.98 -6.70
N GLY A 24 -12.28 -8.26 -6.34
CA GLY A 24 -11.25 -8.76 -7.24
C GLY A 24 -10.41 -7.69 -7.97
N SER A 25 -10.74 -6.41 -7.84
CA SER A 25 -9.94 -5.32 -8.44
C SER A 25 -8.56 -5.22 -7.80
N THR A 26 -7.56 -4.90 -8.62
CA THR A 26 -6.17 -4.76 -8.16
C THR A 26 -5.64 -3.38 -8.51
N GLY A 27 -5.10 -2.71 -7.50
CA GLY A 27 -4.42 -1.44 -7.63
C GLY A 27 -2.92 -1.61 -7.50
N LEU A 28 -2.16 -0.95 -8.36
CA LEU A 28 -0.70 -0.83 -8.25
C LEU A 28 -0.29 0.63 -8.28
N GLY A 29 0.76 0.97 -7.54
CA GLY A 29 1.29 2.33 -7.59
C GLY A 29 2.46 2.56 -6.67
N VAL A 30 2.57 3.80 -6.20
CA VAL A 30 3.73 4.32 -5.49
C VAL A 30 3.35 4.86 -4.13
N VAL A 31 4.30 4.79 -3.22
CA VAL A 31 4.20 5.34 -1.87
C VAL A 31 5.44 6.17 -1.56
N ILE A 32 5.25 7.29 -0.88
CA ILE A 32 6.31 8.15 -0.37
C ILE A 32 6.15 8.29 1.15
N GLY A 33 7.28 8.39 1.85
CA GLY A 33 7.32 8.45 3.31
C GLY A 33 8.32 7.46 3.90
N SER A 34 7.87 6.66 4.85
CA SER A 34 8.67 5.64 5.53
C SER A 34 7.99 4.28 5.38
N PRO A 35 8.25 3.52 4.30
CA PRO A 35 9.28 3.73 3.27
C PRO A 35 8.76 4.39 1.98
N ASN A 36 9.67 4.86 1.12
CA ASN A 36 9.34 5.25 -0.26
C ASN A 36 9.42 4.01 -1.16
N GLY A 37 8.48 3.81 -2.07
CA GLY A 37 8.59 2.72 -3.04
C GLY A 37 7.29 2.36 -3.75
N LEU A 38 7.07 1.05 -3.90
CA LEU A 38 5.95 0.47 -4.63
C LEU A 38 4.91 -0.09 -3.66
N THR A 39 3.64 0.00 -4.04
CA THR A 39 2.53 -0.58 -3.29
C THR A 39 1.53 -1.23 -4.23
N GLY A 40 0.92 -2.30 -3.75
CA GLY A 40 -0.21 -2.95 -4.41
C GLY A 40 -1.32 -3.20 -3.42
N ARG A 41 -2.55 -3.20 -3.91
CA ARG A 41 -3.74 -3.49 -3.11
C ARG A 41 -4.72 -4.32 -3.93
N HIS A 42 -5.22 -5.41 -3.35
CA HIS A 42 -6.18 -6.29 -3.98
C HIS A 42 -7.45 -6.36 -3.13
N TRP A 43 -8.60 -6.02 -3.73
CA TRP A 43 -9.90 -6.09 -3.06
C TRP A 43 -10.41 -7.53 -3.05
N ILE A 44 -10.67 -8.07 -1.86
CA ILE A 44 -11.25 -9.41 -1.71
C ILE A 44 -12.78 -9.34 -1.88
N ASN A 45 -13.38 -8.32 -1.27
CA ASN A 45 -14.80 -8.02 -1.30
C ASN A 45 -14.98 -6.51 -1.05
N GLU A 46 -16.23 -6.02 -0.99
CA GLU A 46 -16.54 -4.60 -0.83
C GLU A 46 -16.00 -3.97 0.47
N GLU A 47 -15.74 -4.78 1.51
CA GLU A 47 -15.30 -4.28 2.82
C GLU A 47 -13.86 -4.68 3.19
N SER A 48 -13.19 -5.50 2.39
CA SER A 48 -11.90 -6.11 2.76
C SER A 48 -10.92 -6.18 1.61
N SER A 49 -9.64 -5.90 1.90
CA SER A 49 -8.56 -5.94 0.91
C SER A 49 -7.24 -6.40 1.53
N ILE A 50 -6.33 -6.89 0.69
CA ILE A 50 -4.93 -7.14 1.05
C ILE A 50 -4.06 -6.06 0.42
N GLU A 51 -3.16 -5.50 1.21
CA GLU A 51 -2.20 -4.49 0.78
C GLU A 51 -0.77 -5.02 0.95
N GLY A 52 0.07 -4.82 -0.07
CA GLY A 52 1.50 -5.06 -0.02
C GLY A 52 2.30 -3.81 -0.34
N SER A 53 3.49 -3.69 0.24
CA SER A 53 4.43 -2.63 -0.14
C SER A 53 5.88 -3.10 -0.10
N LEU A 54 6.68 -2.61 -1.04
CA LEU A 54 8.13 -2.74 -1.08
C LEU A 54 8.72 -1.33 -1.09
N GLY A 55 9.54 -0.99 -0.10
CA GLY A 55 10.11 0.33 -0.03
C GLY A 55 11.55 0.38 0.44
N TRP A 56 12.18 1.50 0.14
CA TRP A 56 13.58 1.79 0.39
C TRP A 56 13.74 3.22 0.93
N ALA A 57 14.87 3.47 1.58
CA ALA A 57 15.25 4.83 1.95
C ALA A 57 15.92 5.56 0.77
N LEU A 58 15.69 6.87 0.67
CA LEU A 58 16.39 7.73 -0.31
C LEU A 58 17.87 7.91 0.04
N SER A 59 18.24 7.71 1.31
CA SER A 59 19.61 7.74 1.82
C SER A 59 19.80 6.61 2.84
N GLY A 60 20.92 5.88 2.73
CA GLY A 60 21.21 4.69 3.52
C GLY A 60 20.74 3.38 2.86
N SER A 61 20.85 2.29 3.62
CA SER A 61 20.67 0.88 3.18
C SER A 61 19.35 0.26 3.64
N ARG A 62 18.38 1.07 4.06
CA ARG A 62 17.10 0.58 4.60
C ARG A 62 16.18 0.09 3.49
N PHE A 63 15.68 -1.11 3.67
CA PHE A 63 14.63 -1.74 2.88
C PHE A 63 13.50 -2.21 3.81
N GLN A 64 12.27 -2.20 3.32
CA GLN A 64 11.10 -2.60 4.10
C GLN A 64 10.04 -3.24 3.19
N VAL A 65 9.48 -4.35 3.67
CA VAL A 65 8.37 -5.08 3.06
C VAL A 65 7.23 -5.12 4.05
N ASN A 66 6.02 -4.81 3.60
CA ASN A 66 4.81 -4.90 4.42
C ASN A 66 3.75 -5.71 3.68
N VAL A 67 2.95 -6.45 4.45
CA VAL A 67 1.71 -7.08 3.99
C VAL A 67 0.64 -6.85 5.06
N ASN A 68 -0.54 -6.38 4.66
CA ASN A 68 -1.64 -6.05 5.56
C ASN A 68 -2.95 -6.61 5.03
N TYR A 69 -3.82 -7.03 5.94
CA TYR A 69 -5.23 -7.22 5.69
C TYR A 69 -5.99 -5.99 6.21
N LEU A 70 -6.82 -5.38 5.37
CA LEU A 70 -7.46 -4.10 5.62
C LEU A 70 -8.99 -4.22 5.54
N PHE A 71 -9.66 -3.73 6.57
CA PHE A 71 -11.09 -3.45 6.60
C PHE A 71 -11.35 -2.03 6.11
N ASN A 72 -12.40 -1.85 5.32
CA ASN A 72 -12.68 -0.63 4.57
C ASN A 72 -14.09 -0.15 4.86
N LYS A 73 -14.18 1.14 5.22
CA LYS A 73 -15.43 1.84 5.49
C LYS A 73 -15.54 2.99 4.49
N MET A 74 -16.32 2.73 3.45
CA MET A 74 -16.52 3.66 2.35
C MET A 74 -17.33 4.87 2.79
N ASN A 75 -17.01 6.04 2.22
CA ASN A 75 -17.75 7.29 2.41
C ASN A 75 -17.93 7.72 3.87
N LEU A 76 -16.95 7.43 4.73
CA LEU A 76 -17.08 7.64 6.17
C LEU A 76 -16.81 9.09 6.59
N ILE A 77 -15.93 9.79 5.86
CA ILE A 77 -15.49 11.15 6.22
C ILE A 77 -15.96 12.12 5.13
N PRO A 78 -17.04 12.89 5.36
CA PRO A 78 -17.53 13.86 4.38
C PRO A 78 -16.59 15.06 4.26
N ILE A 79 -16.32 15.49 3.03
CA ILE A 79 -15.52 16.67 2.67
C ILE A 79 -16.27 17.42 1.56
N GLY A 80 -17.09 18.40 1.94
CA GLY A 80 -17.95 19.11 0.99
C GLY A 80 -18.99 18.17 0.39
N ASP A 81 -19.04 18.09 -0.94
CA ASP A 81 -19.93 17.19 -1.68
C ASP A 81 -19.33 15.79 -1.92
N GLU A 82 -18.10 15.56 -1.45
CA GLU A 82 -17.39 14.29 -1.61
C GLU A 82 -17.12 13.62 -0.25
N SER A 83 -16.62 12.39 -0.27
CA SER A 83 -16.30 11.66 0.95
C SER A 83 -15.02 10.82 0.79
N LEU A 84 -14.25 10.75 1.87
CA LEU A 84 -13.09 9.85 1.98
C LEU A 84 -13.52 8.51 2.56
N ASP A 85 -12.85 7.46 2.10
CA ASP A 85 -12.93 6.14 2.67
C ASP A 85 -11.93 6.01 3.82
N LEU A 86 -12.32 5.34 4.90
CA LEU A 86 -11.43 4.98 5.99
C LEU A 86 -11.03 3.51 5.82
N PHE A 87 -9.75 3.21 5.99
CA PHE A 87 -9.27 1.84 6.10
C PHE A 87 -8.40 1.63 7.33
N PHE A 88 -8.46 0.43 7.89
CA PHE A 88 -7.62 0.03 9.02
C PHE A 88 -7.43 -1.48 9.02
N GLY A 89 -6.41 -1.98 9.71
CA GLY A 89 -6.22 -3.42 9.75
C GLY A 89 -5.01 -3.90 10.52
N GLY A 90 -4.51 -5.05 10.11
CA GLY A 90 -3.38 -5.73 10.73
C GLY A 90 -2.51 -6.43 9.70
N GLY A 91 -1.22 -6.51 9.97
CA GLY A 91 -0.25 -7.03 9.03
C GLY A 91 1.08 -7.39 9.67
N LEU A 92 2.05 -7.62 8.81
CA LEU A 92 3.44 -7.91 9.17
C LEU A 92 4.36 -6.95 8.44
N SER A 93 5.44 -6.55 9.12
CA SER A 93 6.52 -5.75 8.55
C SER A 93 7.84 -6.49 8.69
N LEU A 94 8.64 -6.45 7.64
CA LEU A 94 10.05 -6.83 7.65
C LEU A 94 10.86 -5.62 7.19
N ARG A 95 11.80 -5.17 8.00
CA ARG A 95 12.60 -3.97 7.75
C ARG A 95 14.07 -4.22 8.06
N THR A 96 14.99 -3.75 7.21
CA THR A 96 16.41 -3.70 7.55
C THR A 96 16.73 -2.41 8.30
N LYS A 97 17.57 -2.51 9.32
CA LYS A 97 18.17 -1.33 9.96
C LYS A 97 19.32 -0.79 9.11
N SER A 98 19.65 0.48 9.32
CA SER A 98 20.77 1.17 8.70
C SER A 98 21.56 1.91 9.77
N GLY A 99 22.82 2.26 9.50
CA GLY A 99 23.72 2.89 10.47
C GLY A 99 24.53 1.86 11.27
N LYS A 100 24.64 2.01 12.60
CA LYS A 100 25.47 1.13 13.45
C LYS A 100 25.00 -0.33 13.53
N GLN A 101 23.78 -0.61 13.09
CA GLN A 101 23.15 -1.94 13.04
C GLN A 101 22.80 -2.33 11.60
N ASP A 102 23.64 -1.94 10.64
CA ASP A 102 23.40 -2.19 9.23
C ASP A 102 23.20 -3.69 8.95
N GLY A 103 22.12 -4.03 8.24
CA GLY A 103 21.77 -5.41 7.89
C GLY A 103 20.97 -6.17 8.94
N GLU A 104 20.75 -5.62 10.14
CA GLU A 104 19.87 -6.27 11.12
C GLU A 104 18.41 -6.22 10.63
N VAL A 105 17.77 -7.39 10.59
CA VAL A 105 16.38 -7.54 10.14
C VAL A 105 15.45 -7.42 11.35
N VAL A 106 14.54 -6.45 11.28
CA VAL A 106 13.44 -6.27 12.21
C VAL A 106 12.18 -6.86 11.61
N PHE A 107 11.55 -7.75 12.35
CA PHE A 107 10.28 -8.36 11.95
C PHE A 107 9.25 -8.28 13.06
N GLY A 108 7.99 -8.02 12.71
CA GLY A 108 6.89 -8.11 13.66
C GLY A 108 5.57 -7.58 13.13
N PRO A 109 4.52 -7.54 13.98
CA PRO A 109 3.19 -7.09 13.60
C PRO A 109 3.14 -5.59 13.30
N ARG A 110 2.18 -5.25 12.44
CA ARG A 110 1.89 -3.89 11.97
C ARG A 110 0.41 -3.61 12.07
N VAL A 111 0.04 -2.41 12.50
CA VAL A 111 -1.34 -1.93 12.57
C VAL A 111 -1.46 -0.64 11.74
N PRO A 112 -1.89 -0.73 10.47
CA PRO A 112 -2.14 0.44 9.63
C PRO A 112 -3.54 1.03 9.87
N VAL A 113 -3.62 2.36 9.77
CA VAL A 113 -4.85 3.15 9.63
C VAL A 113 -4.62 4.23 8.58
N GLY A 114 -5.61 4.51 7.76
CA GLY A 114 -5.48 5.52 6.74
C GLY A 114 -6.80 5.91 6.10
N VAL A 115 -6.71 6.90 5.23
CA VAL A 115 -7.82 7.42 4.45
C VAL A 115 -7.45 7.38 2.98
N SER A 116 -8.45 7.15 2.13
CA SER A 116 -8.29 7.15 0.68
C SER A 116 -9.41 7.90 0.00
N TYR A 117 -9.10 8.40 -1.18
CA TYR A 117 -10.08 8.93 -2.12
C TYR A 117 -9.84 8.30 -3.48
N THR A 118 -10.91 7.82 -4.11
CA THR A 118 -10.84 7.17 -5.42
C THR A 118 -11.53 8.04 -6.46
N PHE A 119 -10.74 8.53 -7.42
CA PHE A 119 -11.26 9.18 -8.62
C PHE A 119 -11.90 8.10 -9.52
N ALA A 120 -13.10 8.38 -10.04
CA ALA A 120 -13.77 7.46 -10.96
C ALA A 120 -13.17 7.50 -12.38
N ASN A 121 -12.59 8.64 -12.79
CA ASN A 121 -11.97 8.81 -14.11
C ASN A 121 -10.80 9.81 -14.04
N PRO A 122 -9.53 9.36 -14.06
CA PRO A 122 -9.08 7.96 -14.15
C PRO A 122 -9.37 7.17 -12.86
N ASN A 123 -9.38 5.82 -12.93
CA ASN A 123 -9.55 4.93 -11.78
C ASN A 123 -8.29 4.95 -10.89
N LEU A 124 -8.13 6.05 -10.16
CA LEU A 124 -6.94 6.40 -9.39
C LEU A 124 -7.34 6.59 -7.93
N GLU A 125 -6.71 5.84 -7.03
CA GLU A 125 -6.78 6.06 -5.60
C GLU A 125 -5.61 6.95 -5.17
N VAL A 126 -5.89 7.96 -4.34
CA VAL A 126 -4.88 8.66 -3.53
C VAL A 126 -5.13 8.35 -2.07
N PHE A 127 -4.08 8.14 -1.29
CA PHE A 127 -4.24 7.73 0.10
C PHE A 127 -3.17 8.31 1.03
N ALA A 128 -3.54 8.42 2.31
CA ALA A 128 -2.65 8.72 3.41
C ALA A 128 -2.76 7.60 4.45
N GLN A 129 -1.64 7.09 4.95
CA GLN A 129 -1.60 5.98 5.90
C GLN A 129 -0.58 6.26 7.00
N VAL A 130 -0.95 5.98 8.24
CA VAL A 130 -0.04 5.82 9.36
C VAL A 130 -0.07 4.37 9.80
N ALA A 131 1.07 3.78 10.15
CA ALA A 131 1.12 2.43 10.68
C ALA A 131 2.02 2.33 11.91
N LEU A 132 1.51 1.69 12.96
CA LEU A 132 2.30 1.33 14.12
C LEU A 132 2.93 -0.05 13.90
N ASN A 133 4.24 -0.15 14.09
CA ASN A 133 4.99 -1.39 13.97
C ASN A 133 5.58 -1.77 15.32
N ILE A 134 5.53 -3.05 15.65
CA ILE A 134 6.15 -3.62 16.84
C ILE A 134 7.15 -4.66 16.35
N GLY A 135 8.44 -4.30 16.29
CA GLY A 135 9.51 -5.25 16.02
C GLY A 135 9.66 -6.20 17.21
N ILE A 136 9.66 -7.51 16.96
CA ILE A 136 9.83 -8.53 18.00
C ILE A 136 11.23 -9.15 17.90
N ILE A 137 11.70 -9.37 16.68
CA ILE A 137 13.03 -9.89 16.40
C ILE A 137 13.89 -8.72 15.90
N PRO A 138 15.12 -8.52 16.43
CA PRO A 138 15.80 -9.26 17.50
C PRO A 138 15.62 -8.66 18.91
N SER A 139 15.03 -7.48 19.02
CA SER A 139 14.63 -6.86 20.29
C SER A 139 13.36 -6.04 20.08
N SER A 140 12.60 -5.83 21.15
CA SER A 140 11.35 -5.07 21.08
C SER A 140 11.61 -3.61 20.73
N ASP A 141 11.15 -3.20 19.55
CA ASP A 141 11.22 -1.81 19.07
C ASP A 141 9.84 -1.39 18.56
N ILE A 142 9.40 -0.18 18.89
CA ILE A 142 8.12 0.36 18.43
C ILE A 142 8.41 1.58 17.58
N TYR A 143 7.93 1.56 16.35
CA TYR A 143 8.10 2.68 15.42
C TYR A 143 6.84 2.90 14.60
N ALA A 144 6.65 4.14 14.15
CA ALA A 144 5.54 4.53 13.31
C ALA A 144 6.04 4.86 11.89
N ASP A 145 5.25 4.44 10.91
CA ASP A 145 5.43 4.77 9.50
C ASP A 145 4.36 5.78 9.09
N GLY A 146 4.73 6.81 8.33
CA GLY A 146 3.81 7.76 7.73
C GLY A 146 4.00 7.77 6.22
N ASN A 147 2.90 7.63 5.48
CA ASN A 147 2.90 7.37 4.05
C ASN A 147 1.82 8.18 3.33
N LEU A 148 2.19 8.70 2.15
CA LEU A 148 1.26 9.20 1.14
C LEU A 148 1.47 8.39 -0.13
N GLY A 149 0.42 8.08 -0.87
CA GLY A 149 0.57 7.31 -2.09
C GLY A 149 -0.57 7.46 -3.07
N ALA A 150 -0.37 6.85 -4.23
CA ALA A 150 -1.37 6.77 -5.28
C ALA A 150 -1.33 5.39 -5.94
N ARG A 151 -2.50 4.85 -6.31
CA ARG A 151 -2.65 3.54 -6.96
C ARG A 151 -3.62 3.63 -8.13
N PHE A 152 -3.22 3.07 -9.26
CA PHE A 152 -4.11 2.90 -10.39
C PHE A 152 -4.76 1.53 -10.34
N TYR A 153 -6.08 1.47 -10.45
CA TYR A 153 -6.88 0.25 -10.37
C TYR A 153 -7.30 -0.28 -11.75
N PHE A 154 -7.27 -1.60 -11.89
CA PHE A 154 -7.64 -2.35 -13.09
C PHE A 154 -8.56 -3.53 -12.74
#